data_AF-A0AA37UGG7-F1
#
_entry.id   AF-A0AA37UGG7-F1
#
_cell.length_a   1.000
_cell.length_b   1.000
_cell.length_c   1.000
_cell.angle_alpha   90.00
_cell.angle_beta   90.00
_cell.angle_gamma   90.00
#
_symmetry.space_group_name_H-M   'P 1'
#
loop_
_entity.id
_entity.type
_entity.pdbx_description
1 polymer ?
#
loop_
_entity_poly.entity_id
_entity_poly.type
_entity_poly.pdbx_seq_one_letter_code
_entity_poly.pdbx_strand_id
1 'polypeptide(L)'
;MEQSRDRVIFSIGYGRTPHGRLLSEFGALGGPEGERLLAVAMTRARRGMVIVSAFKPEHVEEHRMGRGVVLLAEILREIQSRGGEAPLQDDSDPMLTDLARRLEQRGLRTALGYRGALGLVVGYRDKGLVVESDRALGEGSLREVLRQRPEQLRRLGWSYERVHSFELFADPDAVADRIAQALGAAGRSDTQPVPALPGA
;
A
#
# COMPACT_ATOMS: atom_id res chain seq x y z
N MET A 1 -5.22 -4.01 -31.21
CA MET A 1 -3.80 -3.94 -30.83
C MET A 1 -3.70 -3.24 -29.48
N GLU A 2 -3.82 -4.01 -28.40
CA GLU A 2 -3.97 -3.47 -27.05
C GLU A 2 -2.58 -3.20 -26.44
N GLN A 3 -2.05 -1.99 -26.69
CA GLN A 3 -0.83 -1.54 -26.02
C GLN A 3 -1.14 -1.28 -24.54
N SER A 4 -1.01 -2.31 -23.71
CA SER A 4 -0.84 -2.14 -22.27
C SER A 4 0.64 -1.89 -21.96
N ARG A 5 0.93 -0.97 -21.05
CA ARG A 5 2.29 -0.63 -20.59
C ARG A 5 2.42 -0.91 -19.10
N ASP A 6 3.61 -1.24 -18.62
CA ASP A 6 3.80 -1.48 -17.19
C ASP A 6 3.60 -0.19 -16.37
N ARG A 7 4.17 0.92 -16.84
CA ARG A 7 3.99 2.23 -16.23
C ARG A 7 3.50 3.25 -17.26
N VAL A 8 2.58 4.11 -16.83
CA VAL A 8 2.01 5.17 -17.66
C VAL A 8 2.13 6.49 -16.92
N ILE A 9 2.55 7.54 -17.62
CA ILE A 9 2.41 8.92 -17.16
C ILE A 9 1.22 9.50 -17.90
N PHE A 10 0.17 9.83 -17.15
CA PHE A 10 -1.05 10.44 -17.67
C PHE A 10 -1.02 11.94 -17.36
N SER A 11 -0.65 12.74 -18.35
CA SER A 11 -0.67 14.20 -18.26
C SER A 11 -2.03 14.72 -18.72
N ILE A 12 -2.73 15.48 -17.86
CA ILE A 12 -4.04 16.03 -18.18
C ILE A 12 -3.92 17.14 -19.23
N GLY A 13 -2.82 17.90 -19.21
CA GLY A 13 -2.55 18.97 -20.18
C GLY A 13 -3.45 20.22 -20.07
N TYR A 14 -4.35 20.27 -19.08
CA TYR A 14 -5.19 21.43 -18.79
C TYR A 14 -4.78 22.09 -17.48
N GLY A 15 -5.01 23.40 -17.39
CA GLY A 15 -4.67 24.22 -16.23
C GLY A 15 -5.69 25.32 -15.98
N ARG A 16 -5.46 26.07 -14.91
CA ARG A 16 -6.26 27.24 -14.58
C ARG A 16 -5.92 28.39 -15.52
N THR A 17 -6.95 29.12 -15.93
CA THR A 17 -6.82 30.40 -16.63
C THR A 17 -6.15 31.45 -15.71
N PRO A 18 -5.65 32.58 -16.26
CA PRO A 18 -5.14 33.70 -15.46
C PRO A 18 -6.13 34.22 -14.40
N HIS A 19 -7.44 34.05 -14.64
CA HIS A 19 -8.50 34.40 -13.69
C HIS A 19 -8.78 33.32 -12.62
N GLY A 20 -7.96 32.27 -12.58
CA GLY A 20 -8.06 31.20 -11.60
C GLY A 20 -9.17 30.18 -11.84
N ARG A 21 -9.85 30.20 -12.98
CA ARG A 21 -10.91 29.24 -13.34
C ARG A 21 -10.41 28.15 -14.27
N LEU A 22 -10.97 26.95 -14.19
CA LEU A 22 -10.75 25.90 -15.18
C LEU A 22 -11.58 26.18 -16.44
N LEU A 23 -11.04 25.80 -17.59
CA LEU A 23 -11.79 25.84 -18.85
C LEU A 23 -12.95 24.84 -18.77
N SER A 24 -14.14 25.24 -19.24
CA SER A 24 -15.29 24.33 -19.29
C SER A 24 -15.14 23.26 -20.38
N GLU A 25 -14.36 23.54 -21.42
CA GLU A 25 -14.11 22.63 -22.54
C GLU A 25 -12.80 21.84 -22.32
N PHE A 26 -12.91 20.70 -21.64
CA PHE A 26 -11.81 19.74 -21.46
C PHE A 26 -11.57 18.85 -22.70
N GLY A 27 -11.77 19.42 -23.89
CA GLY A 27 -11.68 18.71 -25.17
C GLY A 27 -12.45 17.39 -25.16
N ALA A 28 -11.80 16.32 -25.62
CA ALA A 28 -12.41 14.98 -25.70
C ALA A 28 -12.86 14.42 -24.33
N LEU A 29 -12.24 14.83 -23.23
CA LEU A 29 -12.63 14.40 -21.88
C LEU A 29 -13.92 15.05 -21.39
N GLY A 30 -14.21 16.28 -21.87
CA GLY A 30 -15.47 16.97 -21.60
C GLY A 30 -16.64 16.51 -22.47
N GLY A 31 -16.36 15.74 -23.53
CA GLY A 31 -17.38 15.24 -24.45
C GLY A 31 -18.12 13.98 -23.97
N PRO A 32 -19.09 13.48 -24.74
CA PRO A 32 -19.92 12.32 -24.38
C PRO A 32 -19.12 11.03 -24.11
N GLU A 33 -18.05 10.80 -24.86
CA GLU A 33 -17.16 9.64 -24.69
C GLU A 33 -16.09 9.84 -23.62
N GLY A 34 -16.10 10.95 -22.88
CA GLY A 34 -15.06 11.33 -21.93
C GLY A 34 -14.84 10.29 -20.83
N GLU A 35 -15.91 9.70 -20.31
CA GLU A 35 -15.85 8.61 -19.33
C GLU A 35 -15.13 7.38 -19.89
N ARG A 36 -15.47 6.97 -21.12
CA ARG A 36 -14.84 5.84 -21.78
C ARG A 36 -13.36 6.12 -22.06
N LEU A 37 -13.03 7.32 -22.52
CA LEU A 37 -11.64 7.72 -22.75
C LEU A 37 -10.83 7.69 -21.46
N LEU A 38 -11.40 8.17 -20.35
CA LEU A 38 -10.78 8.10 -19.03
C LEU A 38 -10.57 6.64 -18.61
N ALA A 39 -11.59 5.79 -18.71
CA ALA A 39 -11.48 4.37 -18.35
C ALA A 39 -10.40 3.65 -19.18
N VAL A 40 -10.34 3.92 -20.49
CA VAL A 40 -9.29 3.41 -21.37
C VAL A 40 -7.92 3.92 -20.95
N ALA A 41 -7.79 5.20 -20.59
CA ALA A 41 -6.53 5.76 -20.10
C ALA A 41 -6.08 5.08 -18.81
N MET A 42 -6.98 4.96 -17.82
CA MET A 42 -6.73 4.36 -16.50
C MET A 42 -6.29 2.90 -16.58
N THR A 43 -6.79 2.15 -17.56
CA THR A 43 -6.46 0.73 -17.77
C THR A 43 -5.21 0.49 -18.62
N ARG A 44 -4.54 1.54 -19.14
CA ARG A 44 -3.28 1.37 -19.90
C ARG A 44 -2.12 0.89 -19.04
N ALA A 45 -2.14 1.15 -17.74
CA ALA A 45 -1.07 0.79 -16.82
C ALA A 45 -1.29 -0.59 -16.18
N ARG A 46 -0.33 -1.51 -16.34
CA ARG A 46 -0.37 -2.84 -15.69
C ARG A 46 0.20 -2.84 -14.28
N ARG A 47 1.17 -1.97 -13.98
CA ARG A 47 1.87 -1.93 -12.68
C ARG A 47 1.72 -0.62 -11.94
N GLY A 48 1.60 0.51 -12.64
CA GLY A 48 1.37 1.79 -11.97
C GLY A 48 1.19 2.96 -12.93
N MET A 49 0.53 4.00 -12.43
CA MET A 49 0.25 5.22 -13.16
C MET A 49 0.67 6.44 -12.36
N VAL A 50 1.24 7.43 -13.03
CA VAL A 50 1.49 8.76 -12.46
C VAL A 50 0.59 9.75 -13.19
N ILE A 51 -0.27 10.44 -12.45
CA ILE A 51 -1.14 11.48 -13.01
C ILE A 51 -0.48 12.84 -12.76
N VAL A 52 -0.30 13.62 -13.83
CA VAL A 52 0.27 14.97 -13.77
C VAL A 52 -0.86 15.98 -14.03
N SER A 53 -1.15 16.80 -13.02
CA SER A 53 -2.20 17.82 -13.05
C SER A 53 -1.65 19.19 -12.69
N ALA A 54 -2.14 20.23 -13.37
CA ALA A 54 -1.89 21.64 -13.03
C ALA A 54 -3.02 22.26 -12.17
N PHE A 55 -3.98 21.44 -11.72
CA PHE A 55 -5.07 21.86 -10.84
C PHE A 55 -5.43 20.78 -9.82
N LYS A 56 -6.07 21.20 -8.73
CA LYS A 56 -6.61 20.32 -7.69
C LYS A 56 -8.11 20.05 -7.91
N PRO A 57 -8.69 18.93 -7.42
CA PRO A 57 -10.07 18.57 -7.67
C PRO A 57 -11.08 19.60 -7.15
N GLU A 58 -10.74 20.41 -6.13
CA GLU A 58 -11.62 21.47 -5.60
C GLU A 58 -11.84 22.62 -6.60
N HIS A 59 -10.99 22.74 -7.62
CA HIS A 59 -11.15 23.75 -8.67
C HIS A 59 -12.15 23.31 -9.76
N VAL A 60 -12.62 22.05 -9.73
CA VAL A 60 -13.55 21.51 -10.72
C VAL A 60 -14.98 21.86 -10.31
N GLU A 61 -15.62 22.74 -11.08
CA GLU A 61 -17.03 23.08 -10.92
C GLU A 61 -17.91 21.97 -11.55
N GLU A 62 -18.14 20.88 -10.82
CA GLU A 62 -18.74 19.62 -11.34
C GLU A 62 -20.04 19.83 -12.14
N HIS A 63 -20.91 20.75 -11.69
CA HIS A 63 -22.17 21.09 -12.35
C HIS A 63 -22.02 21.71 -13.75
N ARG A 64 -20.82 22.14 -14.15
CA ARG A 64 -20.51 22.74 -15.46
C ARG A 64 -19.64 21.86 -16.34
N MET A 65 -19.32 20.65 -15.89
CA MET A 65 -18.33 19.78 -16.51
C MET A 65 -18.96 18.49 -17.02
N GLY A 66 -18.43 17.96 -18.12
CA GLY A 66 -18.80 16.64 -18.63
C GLY A 66 -18.41 15.52 -17.66
N ARG A 67 -19.12 14.38 -17.74
CA ARG A 67 -18.96 13.25 -16.81
C ARG A 67 -17.52 12.76 -16.68
N GLY A 68 -16.77 12.71 -17.78
CA GLY A 68 -15.35 12.31 -17.77
C GLY A 68 -14.45 13.21 -16.91
N VAL A 69 -14.72 14.51 -16.88
CA VAL A 69 -13.96 15.47 -16.07
C VAL A 69 -14.33 15.34 -14.59
N VAL A 70 -15.62 15.11 -14.29
CA VAL A 70 -16.08 14.86 -12.92
C VAL A 70 -15.43 13.60 -12.35
N LEU A 71 -15.43 12.49 -13.12
CA LEU A 71 -14.75 11.26 -12.72
C LEU A 71 -13.24 11.44 -12.53
N LEU A 72 -12.58 12.24 -13.39
CA LEU A 72 -11.17 12.58 -13.19
C LEU A 72 -10.97 13.34 -11.87
N ALA A 73 -11.85 14.28 -11.53
CA ALA A 73 -11.78 15.00 -10.26
C ALA A 73 -11.97 14.07 -9.05
N GLU A 74 -12.90 13.11 -9.13
CA GLU A 74 -13.08 12.07 -8.11
C GLU A 74 -11.81 11.23 -7.93
N ILE A 75 -11.18 10.78 -9.02
CA ILE A 75 -9.90 10.05 -8.97
C ILE A 75 -8.81 10.89 -8.31
N LEU A 76 -8.68 12.17 -8.69
CA LEU A 76 -7.68 13.07 -8.10
C LEU A 76 -7.93 13.29 -6.60
N ARG A 77 -9.20 13.39 -6.18
CA ARG A 77 -9.60 13.54 -4.78
C ARG A 77 -9.24 12.31 -3.95
N GLU A 78 -9.51 11.12 -4.50
CA GLU A 78 -9.14 9.84 -3.88
C GLU A 78 -7.62 9.64 -3.80
N ILE A 79 -6.86 10.10 -4.80
CA ILE A 79 -5.39 10.04 -4.73
C ILE A 79 -4.86 11.01 -3.66
N GLN A 80 -5.47 12.20 -3.53
CA GLN A 80 -5.07 13.18 -2.52
C GLN A 80 -5.42 12.74 -1.10
N SER A 81 -6.57 12.10 -0.88
CA SER A 81 -6.91 11.54 0.44
C SER A 81 -5.90 10.47 0.86
N ARG A 82 -5.53 9.55 -0.05
CA ARG A 82 -4.52 8.51 0.20
C ARG A 82 -3.11 9.03 0.43
N GLY A 83 -2.76 10.16 -0.18
CA GLY A 83 -1.43 10.80 -0.02
C GLY A 83 -1.32 11.69 1.22
N GLY A 84 -2.47 12.05 1.82
CA GLY A 84 -2.59 12.96 2.97
C GLY A 84 -2.95 12.28 4.28
N GLU A 85 -3.12 10.95 4.31
CA GLU A 85 -3.20 10.20 5.56
C GLU A 85 -1.85 10.33 6.29
N ALA A 86 -1.79 11.30 7.20
CA ALA A 86 -1.00 11.15 8.42
C ALA A 86 -1.26 9.73 8.95
N PRO A 87 -0.24 9.03 9.50
CA PRO A 87 -0.45 7.69 10.04
C PRO A 87 -1.72 7.73 10.87
N LEU A 88 -2.72 6.97 10.44
CA LEU A 88 -4.04 6.96 11.06
C LEU A 88 -3.83 6.81 12.56
N GLN A 89 -4.66 7.49 13.36
CA GLN A 89 -4.71 7.23 14.80
C GLN A 89 -4.68 5.72 15.02
N ASP A 90 -3.78 5.28 15.90
CA ASP A 90 -3.41 3.88 16.12
C ASP A 90 -4.62 3.05 16.62
N ASP A 91 -5.53 2.72 15.70
CA ASP A 91 -6.49 1.62 15.80
C ASP A 91 -5.87 0.34 15.22
N SER A 92 -4.53 0.29 15.17
CA SER A 92 -3.82 -0.92 14.78
C SER A 92 -4.17 -2.00 15.79
N ASP A 93 -4.44 -3.20 15.27
CA ASP A 93 -4.66 -4.39 16.08
C ASP A 93 -3.60 -4.47 17.21
N PRO A 94 -4.00 -4.42 18.50
CA PRO A 94 -3.05 -4.40 19.62
C PRO A 94 -2.04 -5.54 19.58
N MET A 95 -2.41 -6.65 18.95
CA MET A 95 -1.58 -7.83 18.77
C MET A 95 -0.50 -7.61 17.70
N LEU A 96 -0.82 -6.88 16.63
CA LEU A 96 0.16 -6.42 15.65
C LEU A 96 1.07 -5.33 16.24
N THR A 97 0.54 -4.45 17.10
CA THR A 97 1.34 -3.45 17.82
C THR A 97 2.35 -4.09 18.76
N ASP A 98 1.95 -5.15 19.49
CA ASP A 98 2.87 -5.93 20.33
C ASP A 98 3.94 -6.64 19.49
N LEU A 99 3.52 -7.29 18.40
CA LEU A 99 4.43 -7.95 17.46
C LEU A 99 5.45 -6.97 16.86
N ALA A 100 5.01 -5.77 16.46
CA ALA A 100 5.86 -4.73 15.91
C ALA A 100 6.99 -4.37 16.89
N ARG A 101 6.65 -4.12 18.16
CA ARG A 101 7.63 -3.83 19.23
C ARG A 101 8.64 -4.96 19.40
N ARG A 102 8.20 -6.22 19.37
CA ARG A 102 9.08 -7.40 19.49
C ARG A 102 10.02 -7.58 18.31
N LEU A 103 9.57 -7.24 17.10
CA LEU A 103 10.39 -7.26 15.90
C LEU A 103 11.41 -6.12 15.89
N GLU A 104 11.04 -4.95 16.39
CA GLU A 104 11.98 -3.83 16.56
C GLU A 104 13.09 -4.14 17.55
N GLN A 105 12.76 -4.81 18.66
CA GLN A 105 13.76 -5.32 19.63
C GLN A 105 14.75 -6.32 18.99
N ARG A 106 14.35 -7.00 17.91
CA ARG A 106 15.18 -7.92 17.12
C ARG A 106 15.93 -7.21 15.98
N GLY A 107 15.88 -5.88 15.91
CA GLY A 107 16.59 -5.07 14.92
C GLY A 107 15.90 -4.95 13.56
N LEU A 108 14.61 -5.30 13.46
CA LEU A 108 13.81 -5.09 12.25
C LEU A 108 13.15 -3.71 12.26
N ARG A 109 12.93 -3.14 11.08
CA ARG A 109 12.13 -1.90 10.93
C ARG A 109 10.68 -2.28 10.76
N THR A 110 9.77 -1.63 11.49
CA THR A 110 8.34 -1.89 11.32
C THR A 110 7.55 -0.63 10.98
N ALA A 111 6.41 -0.82 10.34
CA ALA A 111 5.42 0.22 10.09
C ALA A 111 4.01 -0.40 10.20
N LEU A 112 3.25 0.04 11.20
CA LEU A 112 1.84 -0.31 11.38
C LEU A 112 0.96 0.54 10.45
N GLY A 113 -0.18 -0.01 10.02
CA GLY A 113 -1.18 0.71 9.23
C GLY A 113 -0.60 1.33 7.94
N TYR A 114 0.38 0.67 7.32
CA TYR A 114 1.16 1.26 6.24
C TYR A 114 0.26 1.66 5.07
N ARG A 115 0.24 2.98 4.79
CA ARG A 115 -0.64 3.63 3.79
C ARG A 115 -2.13 3.33 3.98
N GLY A 116 -2.56 3.17 5.23
CA GLY A 116 -3.96 2.89 5.60
C GLY A 116 -4.49 1.54 5.14
N ALA A 117 -3.63 0.68 4.56
CA ALA A 117 -4.08 -0.51 3.83
C ALA A 117 -3.45 -1.82 4.32
N LEU A 118 -2.25 -1.77 4.92
CA LEU A 118 -1.53 -2.97 5.35
C LEU A 118 -1.39 -2.97 6.88
N GLY A 119 -1.75 -4.08 7.53
CA GLY A 119 -1.75 -4.20 8.99
C GLY A 119 -0.37 -3.92 9.59
N LEU A 120 0.64 -4.71 9.22
CA LEU A 120 2.02 -4.53 9.64
C LEU A 120 2.98 -4.76 8.46
N VAL A 121 3.92 -3.84 8.26
CA VAL A 121 5.03 -4.00 7.32
C VAL A 121 6.32 -4.14 8.10
N VAL A 122 7.12 -5.15 7.75
CA VAL A 122 8.39 -5.47 8.38
C VAL A 122 9.49 -5.40 7.32
N GLY A 123 10.52 -4.60 7.57
CA GLY A 123 11.64 -4.40 6.67
C GLY A 123 12.97 -4.81 7.31
N TYR A 124 13.75 -5.61 6.59
CA TYR A 124 15.13 -5.95 6.96
C TYR A 124 16.02 -5.92 5.71
N ARG A 125 17.04 -5.06 5.72
CA ARG A 125 17.90 -4.77 4.55
C ARG A 125 17.06 -4.38 3.31
N ASP A 126 17.15 -5.15 2.24
CA ASP A 126 16.44 -5.02 0.97
C ASP A 126 15.12 -5.81 0.90
N LYS A 127 14.78 -6.56 1.97
CA LYS A 127 13.57 -7.38 2.03
C LYS A 127 12.46 -6.67 2.80
N GLY A 128 11.24 -6.80 2.28
CA GLY A 128 10.00 -6.37 2.92
C GLY A 128 8.99 -7.52 3.02
N LEU A 129 8.39 -7.65 4.19
CA LEU A 129 7.32 -8.60 4.50
C LEU A 129 6.09 -7.82 4.96
N VAL A 130 4.94 -8.19 4.39
CA VAL A 130 3.63 -7.76 4.88
C VAL A 130 3.09 -8.85 5.80
N VAL A 131 2.68 -8.44 7.01
CA VAL A 131 2.08 -9.29 8.03
C VAL A 131 0.63 -8.82 8.23
N GLU A 132 -0.32 -9.71 8.01
CA GLU A 132 -1.74 -9.47 8.30
C GLU A 132 -2.24 -10.47 9.35
N SER A 133 -2.92 -9.98 10.39
CA SER A 133 -3.63 -10.84 11.34
C SER A 133 -4.98 -11.25 10.76
N ASP A 134 -5.48 -12.41 11.18
CA ASP A 134 -6.85 -12.83 10.85
C ASP A 134 -7.95 -11.93 11.45
N ARG A 135 -7.60 -11.10 12.45
CA ARG A 135 -8.49 -10.08 13.01
C ARG A 135 -8.54 -8.80 12.17
N ALA A 136 -7.42 -8.43 11.58
CA ALA A 136 -7.27 -7.25 10.73
C ALA A 136 -7.63 -7.52 9.26
N LEU A 137 -8.26 -8.66 8.94
CA LEU A 137 -8.76 -8.93 7.60
C LEU A 137 -9.84 -7.92 7.27
N GLY A 138 -9.55 -7.04 6.30
CA GLY A 138 -10.45 -5.95 5.92
C GLY A 138 -11.80 -6.42 5.39
N GLU A 139 -12.72 -5.45 5.22
CA GLU A 139 -14.06 -5.67 4.66
C GLU A 139 -13.96 -6.07 3.18
N GLY A 140 -13.89 -7.38 2.91
CA GLY A 140 -13.80 -7.92 1.56
C GLY A 140 -14.20 -9.39 1.51
N SER A 141 -14.40 -9.90 0.30
CA SER A 141 -14.71 -11.33 0.15
C SER A 141 -13.51 -12.20 0.58
N LEU A 142 -13.76 -13.41 1.08
CA LEU A 142 -12.67 -14.35 1.42
C LEU A 142 -11.73 -14.60 0.23
N ARG A 143 -12.26 -14.58 -1.01
CA ARG A 143 -11.47 -14.71 -2.23
C ARG A 143 -10.52 -13.54 -2.42
N GLU A 144 -10.99 -12.33 -2.15
CA GLU A 144 -10.18 -11.12 -2.26
C GLU A 144 -9.07 -11.14 -1.21
N VAL A 145 -9.44 -11.31 0.06
CA VAL A 145 -8.52 -11.21 1.19
C VAL A 145 -7.52 -12.38 1.22
N LEU A 146 -7.97 -13.62 1.04
CA LEU A 146 -7.10 -14.80 1.22
C LEU A 146 -6.34 -15.21 -0.04
N ARG A 147 -6.76 -14.74 -1.22
CA ARG A 147 -6.15 -15.14 -2.50
C ARG A 147 -5.67 -13.96 -3.33
N GLN A 148 -6.56 -13.04 -3.70
CA GLN A 148 -6.20 -11.97 -4.66
C GLN A 148 -5.19 -10.99 -4.07
N ARG A 149 -5.40 -10.53 -2.83
CA ARG A 149 -4.51 -9.58 -2.15
C ARG A 149 -3.09 -10.17 -1.95
N PRO A 150 -2.91 -11.41 -1.43
CA PRO A 150 -1.60 -12.05 -1.37
C PRO A 150 -0.96 -12.23 -2.75
N GLU A 151 -1.71 -12.63 -3.78
CA GLU A 151 -1.20 -12.76 -5.15
C GLU A 151 -0.72 -11.41 -5.70
N GLN A 152 -1.47 -10.32 -5.47
CA GLN A 152 -1.11 -8.97 -5.90
C GLN A 152 0.16 -8.46 -5.20
N LEU A 153 0.24 -8.60 -3.87
CA LEU A 153 1.42 -8.19 -3.09
C LEU A 153 2.68 -8.91 -3.57
N ARG A 154 2.59 -10.23 -3.77
CA ARG A 154 3.71 -11.03 -4.32
C ARG A 154 4.12 -10.58 -5.72
N ARG A 155 3.16 -10.27 -6.60
CA ARG A 155 3.45 -9.73 -7.95
C ARG A 155 4.14 -8.37 -7.93
N LEU A 156 3.94 -7.58 -6.87
CA LEU A 156 4.62 -6.31 -6.63
C LEU A 156 5.99 -6.47 -5.95
N GLY A 157 6.41 -7.70 -5.64
CA GLY A 157 7.70 -8.01 -5.02
C GLY A 157 7.67 -8.04 -3.49
N TRP A 158 6.50 -7.95 -2.86
CA TRP A 158 6.36 -8.08 -1.42
C TRP A 158 6.31 -9.55 -1.00
N SER A 159 6.99 -9.88 0.09
CA SER A 159 6.70 -11.11 0.81
C SER A 159 5.41 -10.93 1.62
N TYR A 160 4.64 -11.99 1.80
CA TYR A 160 3.37 -11.95 2.52
C TYR A 160 3.26 -13.14 3.47
N GLU A 161 2.98 -12.86 4.74
CA GLU A 161 2.70 -13.86 5.78
C GLU A 161 1.41 -13.48 6.52
N ARG A 162 0.53 -14.48 6.69
CA ARG A 162 -0.64 -14.34 7.54
C ARG A 162 -0.33 -14.94 8.90
N VAL A 163 -0.68 -14.23 9.95
CA VAL A 163 -0.56 -14.70 11.33
C VAL A 163 -1.94 -14.84 11.96
N HIS A 164 -2.14 -15.92 12.70
CA HIS A 164 -3.39 -16.10 13.44
C HIS A 164 -3.34 -15.33 14.77
N SER A 165 -4.45 -14.69 15.12
CA SER A 165 -4.58 -14.00 16.42
C SER A 165 -4.31 -14.97 17.57
N PHE A 166 -4.73 -16.23 17.44
CA PHE A 166 -4.43 -17.23 18.46
C PHE A 166 -2.92 -17.44 18.68
N GLU A 167 -2.12 -17.47 17.61
CA GLU A 167 -0.65 -17.59 17.74
C GLU A 167 -0.04 -16.36 18.40
N LEU A 168 -0.47 -15.16 17.98
CA LEU A 168 -0.02 -13.90 18.56
C LEU A 168 -0.41 -13.75 20.04
N PHE A 169 -1.51 -14.38 20.46
CA PHE A 169 -1.91 -14.40 21.86
C PHE A 169 -1.14 -15.46 22.67
N ALA A 170 -0.96 -16.65 22.10
CA ALA A 170 -0.36 -17.79 22.80
C ALA A 170 1.16 -17.66 22.95
N ASP A 171 1.86 -17.29 21.89
CA ASP A 171 3.32 -17.13 21.88
C ASP A 171 3.76 -16.08 20.84
N PRO A 172 3.64 -14.78 21.15
CA PRO A 172 4.04 -13.71 20.23
C PRO A 172 5.55 -13.66 19.98
N ASP A 173 6.37 -14.16 20.90
CA ASP A 173 7.83 -14.21 20.70
C ASP A 173 8.21 -15.25 19.65
N ALA A 174 7.60 -16.44 19.67
CA ALA A 174 7.82 -17.44 18.63
C ALA A 174 7.43 -16.93 17.24
N VAL A 175 6.34 -16.16 17.14
CA VAL A 175 5.94 -15.51 15.87
C VAL A 175 6.97 -14.47 15.43
N ALA A 176 7.45 -13.63 16.36
CA ALA A 176 8.48 -12.64 16.06
C ALA A 176 9.80 -13.28 15.61
N ASP A 177 10.21 -14.37 16.25
CA ASP A 177 11.41 -15.13 15.89
C ASP A 177 11.28 -15.77 14.51
N ARG A 178 10.13 -16.36 14.20
CA ARG A 178 9.82 -16.94 12.88
C ARG A 178 9.91 -15.89 11.78
N ILE A 179 9.31 -14.71 11.98
CA ILE A 179 9.36 -13.60 11.03
C ILE A 179 10.80 -13.08 10.86
N ALA A 180 11.55 -12.92 11.96
CA ALA A 180 12.94 -12.50 11.92
C ALA A 180 13.82 -13.49 11.16
N GLN A 181 13.60 -14.80 11.35
CA GLN A 181 14.25 -15.87 10.60
C GLN A 181 13.91 -15.81 9.11
N ALA A 182 12.63 -15.67 8.75
CA ALA A 182 12.16 -15.58 7.36
C ALA A 182 12.80 -14.40 6.61
N LEU A 183 13.01 -13.28 7.31
CA LEU A 183 13.68 -12.09 6.76
C LEU A 183 15.22 -12.19 6.77
N GLY A 184 15.79 -13.21 7.40
CA GLY A 184 17.24 -13.41 7.50
C GLY A 184 17.92 -12.51 8.54
N ALA A 185 17.16 -12.00 9.51
CA ALA A 185 17.68 -11.29 10.68
C ALA A 185 18.24 -12.26 11.74
N ALA A 186 17.92 -13.55 11.64
CA ALA A 186 18.50 -14.60 12.48
C ALA A 186 19.97 -14.84 12.11
N GLY A 187 20.85 -14.09 12.76
CA GLY A 187 22.30 -14.20 12.64
C GLY A 187 23.00 -13.63 13.86
N ARG A 188 22.91 -14.33 14.99
CA ARG A 188 23.97 -14.66 15.97
C ARG A 188 23.38 -14.95 17.36
N SER A 189 23.03 -16.21 17.57
CA SER A 189 23.10 -16.83 18.91
C SER A 189 23.78 -18.20 18.82
N ASP A 190 24.88 -18.29 18.07
CA ASP A 190 25.91 -19.31 18.33
C ASP A 190 26.74 -18.83 19.54
N THR A 191 26.12 -18.84 20.72
CA THR A 191 26.91 -18.99 21.94
C THR A 191 27.23 -20.47 22.02
N GLN A 192 28.29 -20.91 21.33
CA GLN A 192 28.85 -22.21 21.67
C GLN A 192 29.36 -22.16 23.11
N PRO A 193 28.99 -23.13 23.96
CA PRO A 193 29.53 -23.19 25.31
C PRO A 193 31.06 -23.31 25.22
N VAL A 194 31.77 -22.42 25.92
CA VAL A 194 33.22 -22.50 26.09
C VAL A 194 33.52 -23.84 26.79
N PRO A 195 34.36 -24.72 26.21
CA PRO A 195 34.76 -25.94 26.89
C PRO A 195 35.50 -25.57 28.18
N ALA A 196 34.99 -26.01 29.32
CA ALA A 196 35.73 -25.91 30.57
C ALA A 196 37.01 -26.75 30.45
N LEU A 197 38.17 -26.12 30.66
CA LEU A 197 39.44 -26.83 30.74
C LEU A 197 39.40 -27.77 31.94
N PRO A 198 39.74 -29.07 31.81
CA PRO A 198 39.86 -29.95 32.95
C PRO A 198 40.99 -29.44 33.85
N GLY A 199 40.69 -29.32 35.14
CA GLY A 199 41.60 -28.83 36.17
C GLY A 199 42.90 -29.64 36.23
N ALA A 200 44.01 -28.92 36.39
CA ALA A 200 45.31 -29.46 36.78
C ALA A 200 45.53 -29.25 38.28
#